data_AF-A0A534CWC0-F1
#
_entry.id   AF-A0A534CWC0-F1
#
_cell.length_a   1.000
_cell.length_b   1.000
_cell.length_c   1.000
_cell.angle_alpha   90.00
_cell.angle_beta   90.00
_cell.angle_gamma   90.00
#
_symmetry.space_group_name_H-M   'P 1'
#
loop_
_entity.id
_entity.type
_entity.pdbx_description
1 polymer ?
#
loop_
_entity_poly.entity_id
_entity_poly.type
_entity_poly.pdbx_seq_one_letter_code
_entity_poly.pdbx_strand_id
1 'polypeptide(L)'
;MNPANVVLTFSFTTEATVDTLELMSATADPTKQTIKVNPTGISTHVVNPQLPGHADVYVGVLTIPYYLSAAAPLTASWQAPAFPLDMTSTNVTRFNPLPAATVAHLMIPVLVTVPNANSAYAQAGGPIPPPGGWPVLIFQHGVTRSREDMFGVADSFADAGFVVAAIDLPLHGVTSTSDPLYASAANPLYAGLGLPANQMSVERTFDLDLNTNLGSTVIPGSPPDGVTDPSGSHAINLTSPLVTRDSLREGVIDLVDPRQPRWRVAADPDHLAVLRAGDQRRTPGSRAPSRYDAVRGFLA
;
A
#
# COMPACT_ATOMS: atom_id res chain seq x y z
N MET A 1 -12.24 18.58 -43.54
CA MET A 1 -13.22 19.23 -42.65
C MET A 1 -12.88 20.71 -42.62
N ASN A 2 -13.82 21.62 -42.90
CA ASN A 2 -13.57 23.08 -42.88
C ASN A 2 -13.71 23.60 -41.43
N PRO A 3 -12.69 24.21 -40.81
CA PRO A 3 -12.77 24.73 -39.43
C PRO A 3 -13.93 25.71 -39.20
N ALA A 4 -14.34 26.45 -40.23
CA ALA A 4 -15.46 27.40 -40.15
C ALA A 4 -16.84 26.75 -39.93
N ASN A 5 -16.95 25.43 -40.10
CA ASN A 5 -18.20 24.68 -39.94
C ASN A 5 -18.27 23.88 -38.63
N VAL A 6 -17.29 24.06 -37.73
CA VAL A 6 -17.22 23.38 -36.45
C VAL A 6 -17.85 24.27 -35.38
N VAL A 7 -19.06 23.93 -34.95
CA VAL A 7 -19.85 24.73 -33.99
C VAL A 7 -19.50 24.40 -32.53
N LEU A 8 -19.00 23.18 -32.28
CA LEU A 8 -18.51 22.73 -30.97
C LEU A 8 -17.56 21.55 -31.14
N THR A 9 -16.44 21.54 -30.42
CA THR A 9 -15.58 20.35 -30.24
C THR A 9 -15.47 20.04 -28.77
N PHE A 10 -15.66 18.79 -28.39
CA PHE A 10 -15.29 18.31 -27.06
C PHE A 10 -14.45 17.04 -27.19
N SER A 11 -13.43 16.95 -26.36
CA SER A 11 -12.70 15.71 -26.14
C SER A 11 -13.10 15.17 -24.78
N PHE A 12 -13.49 13.90 -24.74
CA PHE A 12 -13.63 13.16 -23.50
C PHE A 12 -12.62 12.00 -23.52
N THR A 13 -12.07 11.69 -22.36
CA THR A 13 -11.28 10.49 -22.15
C THR A 13 -12.03 9.62 -21.15
N THR A 14 -12.29 8.37 -21.50
CA THR A 14 -12.75 7.36 -20.56
C THR A 14 -11.58 7.02 -19.65
N GLU A 15 -11.53 7.66 -18.49
CA GLU A 15 -10.58 7.39 -17.43
C GLU A 15 -9.07 7.48 -17.80
N ALA A 16 -8.50 8.70 -17.75
CA ALA A 16 -7.05 8.84 -17.75
C ALA A 16 -6.51 8.54 -16.34
N THR A 17 -6.15 7.28 -16.07
CA THR A 17 -5.40 6.88 -14.85
C THR A 17 -3.90 7.09 -15.01
N VAL A 18 -3.41 6.97 -16.25
CA VAL A 18 -1.96 6.90 -16.56
C VAL A 18 -1.25 8.19 -16.14
N ASP A 19 -1.74 9.36 -16.56
CA ASP A 19 -1.08 10.64 -16.25
C ASP A 19 -0.95 10.86 -14.73
N THR A 20 -1.99 10.51 -13.97
CA THR A 20 -1.99 10.63 -12.50
C THR A 20 -1.03 9.63 -11.87
N LEU A 21 -1.17 8.33 -12.15
CA LEU A 21 -0.35 7.30 -11.50
C LEU A 21 1.12 7.38 -11.92
N GLU A 22 1.40 7.71 -13.18
CA GLU A 22 2.77 7.92 -13.69
C GLU A 22 3.41 9.12 -12.99
N LEU A 23 2.69 10.24 -12.85
CA LEU A 23 3.27 11.42 -12.21
C LEU A 23 3.39 11.25 -10.71
N MET A 24 2.43 10.61 -10.04
CA MET A 24 2.53 10.25 -8.63
C MET A 24 3.71 9.32 -8.39
N SER A 25 3.89 8.30 -9.25
CA SER A 25 5.08 7.45 -9.21
C SER A 25 6.33 8.29 -9.39
N ALA A 26 6.45 9.08 -10.46
CA ALA A 26 7.64 9.89 -10.74
C ALA A 26 7.98 10.92 -9.65
N THR A 27 6.99 11.37 -8.89
CA THR A 27 7.14 12.38 -7.82
C THR A 27 7.11 11.79 -6.40
N ALA A 28 6.98 10.47 -6.27
CA ALA A 28 6.94 9.80 -4.98
C ALA A 28 8.23 10.06 -4.18
N ASP A 29 8.04 10.55 -2.96
CA ASP A 29 9.12 10.82 -2.01
C ASP A 29 9.32 9.62 -1.07
N PRO A 30 10.38 8.80 -1.23
CA PRO A 30 10.63 7.66 -0.35
C PRO A 30 10.76 8.03 1.11
N THR A 31 11.16 9.26 1.42
CA THR A 31 11.37 9.66 2.82
C THR A 31 10.06 9.73 3.59
N LYS A 32 8.92 9.79 2.87
CA LYS A 32 7.57 9.74 3.42
C LYS A 32 7.03 8.32 3.54
N GLN A 33 7.74 7.33 3.00
CA GLN A 33 7.39 5.92 3.05
C GLN A 33 8.40 5.14 3.91
N THR A 34 8.03 4.88 5.17
CA THR A 34 8.90 4.18 6.12
C THR A 34 8.22 2.94 6.63
N ILE A 35 8.96 1.82 6.68
CA ILE A 35 8.48 0.58 7.26
C ILE A 35 9.22 0.30 8.56
N LYS A 36 8.47 -0.09 9.58
CA LYS A 36 8.99 -0.61 10.85
C LYS A 36 8.26 -1.91 11.15
N VAL A 37 9.00 -2.92 11.56
CA VAL A 37 8.44 -4.24 11.88
C VAL A 37 9.02 -4.77 13.19
N ASN A 38 8.24 -5.57 13.89
CA ASN A 38 8.61 -6.30 15.09
C ASN A 38 8.52 -7.81 14.80
N PRO A 39 9.47 -8.61 15.31
CA PRO A 39 9.34 -10.06 15.29
C PRO A 39 8.15 -10.48 16.16
N THR A 40 7.34 -11.41 15.66
CA THR A 40 6.24 -11.98 16.46
C THR A 40 6.71 -13.12 17.38
N GLY A 41 7.88 -13.69 17.09
CA GLY A 41 8.39 -14.89 17.76
C GLY A 41 7.71 -16.19 17.31
N ILE A 42 6.86 -16.14 16.28
CA ILE A 42 6.16 -17.31 15.74
C ILE A 42 6.50 -17.54 14.27
N SER A 43 6.41 -18.80 13.82
CA SER A 43 6.50 -19.19 12.41
C SER A 43 5.13 -19.33 11.78
N THR A 44 5.09 -19.47 10.45
CA THR A 44 3.88 -19.78 9.67
C THR A 44 3.13 -21.02 10.18
N HIS A 45 3.82 -22.00 10.76
CA HIS A 45 3.20 -23.20 11.35
C HIS A 45 2.34 -22.88 12.58
N VAL A 46 2.72 -21.87 13.37
CA VAL A 46 1.94 -21.44 14.54
C VAL A 46 0.67 -20.72 14.11
N VAL A 47 0.74 -19.95 13.00
CA VAL A 47 -0.43 -19.30 12.40
C VAL A 47 -1.41 -20.34 11.87
N ASN A 48 -0.90 -21.36 11.17
CA ASN A 48 -1.69 -22.44 10.60
C ASN A 48 -0.90 -23.75 10.66
N PRO A 49 -1.30 -24.73 11.50
CA PRO A 49 -0.59 -26.00 11.67
C PRO A 49 -0.43 -26.84 10.40
N GLN A 50 -1.17 -26.53 9.33
CA GLN A 50 -1.05 -27.17 8.04
C GLN A 50 0.12 -26.62 7.21
N LEU A 51 0.70 -25.49 7.62
CA LEU A 51 1.86 -24.88 6.98
C LEU A 51 3.17 -25.49 7.50
N PRO A 52 4.18 -25.71 6.64
CA PRO A 52 5.48 -26.26 7.04
C PRO A 52 6.27 -25.47 8.09
N GLY A 53 6.07 -24.16 8.24
CA GLY A 53 6.81 -23.38 9.26
C GLY A 53 8.20 -22.90 8.80
N HIS A 54 8.39 -22.73 7.49
CA HIS A 54 9.67 -22.38 6.88
C HIS A 54 9.96 -20.87 6.93
N ALA A 55 8.99 -20.06 7.35
CA ALA A 55 9.14 -18.63 7.53
C ALA A 55 8.72 -18.13 8.91
N ASP A 56 9.48 -17.18 9.45
CA ASP A 56 9.16 -16.44 10.67
C ASP A 56 8.27 -15.23 10.36
N VAL A 57 7.30 -14.95 11.22
CA VAL A 57 6.29 -13.90 11.02
C VAL A 57 6.70 -12.61 11.72
N TYR A 58 6.51 -11.50 11.05
CA TYR A 58 6.75 -10.14 11.53
C TYR A 58 5.51 -9.28 11.27
N VAL A 59 5.11 -8.50 12.28
CA VAL A 59 4.09 -7.46 12.12
C VAL A 59 4.76 -6.10 12.01
N GLY A 60 4.09 -5.15 11.39
CA GLY A 60 4.66 -3.82 11.26
C GLY A 60 3.68 -2.75 10.84
N VAL A 61 4.24 -1.58 10.61
CA VAL A 61 3.57 -0.41 10.06
C VAL A 61 4.36 0.11 8.86
N LEU A 62 3.63 0.44 7.80
CA LEU A 62 4.08 1.24 6.67
C LEU A 62 3.45 2.63 6.80
N THR A 63 4.28 3.67 6.82
CA THR A 63 3.80 5.05 6.69
C THR A 63 3.67 5.39 5.21
N ILE A 64 2.56 6.00 4.78
CA ILE A 64 2.32 6.45 3.40
C ILE A 64 1.67 7.84 3.37
N PRO A 65 1.84 8.63 2.29
CA PRO A 65 0.88 9.68 1.98
C PRO A 65 -0.48 9.04 1.65
N TYR A 66 -1.58 9.65 2.11
CA TYR A 66 -2.93 9.18 1.83
C TYR A 66 -3.75 10.30 1.20
N TYR A 67 -4.46 10.00 0.11
CA TYR A 67 -5.15 11.00 -0.72
C TYR A 67 -6.68 10.91 -0.62
N LEU A 68 -7.21 9.80 -0.09
CA LEU A 68 -8.60 9.66 0.35
C LEU A 68 -8.81 10.24 1.77
N SER A 69 -10.01 10.11 2.36
CA SER A 69 -10.28 10.60 3.72
C SER A 69 -10.62 9.47 4.68
N ALA A 70 -9.89 9.36 5.79
CA ALA A 70 -10.28 8.45 6.88
C ALA A 70 -11.54 8.93 7.62
N ALA A 71 -11.82 10.25 7.61
CA ALA A 71 -13.00 10.83 8.25
C ALA A 71 -14.27 10.75 7.37
N ALA A 72 -14.09 10.61 6.05
CA ALA A 72 -15.18 10.50 5.08
C ALA A 72 -14.87 9.43 4.01
N PRO A 73 -14.60 8.17 4.43
CA PRO A 73 -14.04 7.14 3.54
C PRO A 73 -14.96 6.73 2.40
N LEU A 74 -16.26 6.99 2.53
CA LEU A 74 -17.26 6.61 1.53
C LEU A 74 -17.67 7.75 0.60
N THR A 75 -17.31 8.99 0.91
CA THR A 75 -17.84 10.17 0.18
C THR A 75 -16.77 11.13 -0.33
N ALA A 76 -15.60 11.20 0.31
CA ALA A 76 -14.52 12.07 -0.10
C ALA A 76 -13.57 11.38 -1.10
N SER A 77 -13.64 11.79 -2.36
CA SER A 77 -12.73 11.37 -3.44
C SER A 77 -11.46 12.23 -3.47
N TRP A 78 -10.46 11.80 -4.24
CA TRP A 78 -9.23 12.55 -4.41
C TRP A 78 -9.49 13.97 -4.93
N GLN A 79 -8.78 14.94 -4.34
CA GLN A 79 -8.80 16.33 -4.76
C GLN A 79 -7.38 16.76 -5.09
N ALA A 80 -7.20 17.48 -6.19
CA ALA A 80 -5.98 18.17 -6.54
C ALA A 80 -5.96 19.60 -5.97
N PRO A 81 -4.81 20.28 -5.91
CA PRO A 81 -4.75 21.72 -5.64
C PRO A 81 -5.62 22.52 -6.63
N ALA A 82 -5.99 23.75 -6.27
CA ALA A 82 -6.76 24.64 -7.12
C ALA A 82 -6.12 24.79 -8.52
N PHE A 83 -6.90 24.57 -9.58
CA PHE A 83 -6.40 24.61 -10.94
C PHE A 83 -6.07 26.06 -11.35
N PRO A 84 -4.88 26.38 -11.89
CA PRO A 84 -4.50 27.77 -12.17
C PRO A 84 -5.42 28.55 -13.13
N LEU A 85 -6.14 27.86 -14.01
CA LEU A 85 -7.08 28.48 -14.95
C LEU A 85 -8.54 28.47 -14.45
N ASP A 86 -8.81 27.76 -13.36
CA ASP A 86 -10.08 27.78 -12.62
C ASP A 86 -9.80 27.45 -11.15
N MET A 87 -9.62 28.51 -10.35
CA MET A 87 -9.26 28.38 -8.94
C MET A 87 -10.36 27.73 -8.09
N THR A 88 -11.56 27.53 -8.63
CA THR A 88 -12.66 26.83 -7.93
C THR A 88 -12.62 25.32 -8.15
N SER A 89 -11.90 24.86 -9.18
CA SER A 89 -11.79 23.44 -9.49
C SER A 89 -10.62 22.78 -8.79
N THR A 90 -10.91 21.74 -8.01
CA THR A 90 -9.95 20.84 -7.36
C THR A 90 -10.03 19.42 -7.94
N ASN A 91 -10.70 19.23 -9.08
CA ASN A 91 -10.85 17.91 -9.69
C ASN A 91 -9.50 17.35 -10.17
N VAL A 92 -9.24 16.09 -9.86
CA VAL A 92 -8.13 15.34 -10.46
C VAL A 92 -8.46 15.04 -11.92
N THR A 93 -7.64 15.57 -12.83
CA THR A 93 -7.81 15.42 -14.28
C THR A 93 -6.45 15.30 -14.96
N ARG A 94 -6.40 14.97 -16.26
CA ARG A 94 -5.14 15.02 -17.04
C ARG A 94 -4.42 16.39 -17.01
N PHE A 95 -5.16 17.48 -16.75
CA PHE A 95 -4.60 18.83 -16.67
C PHE A 95 -4.26 19.27 -15.23
N ASN A 96 -4.82 18.57 -14.24
CA ASN A 96 -4.51 18.73 -12.82
C ASN A 96 -4.33 17.33 -12.18
N PRO A 97 -3.27 16.60 -12.57
CA PRO A 97 -3.20 15.14 -12.35
C PRO A 97 -2.76 14.73 -10.96
N LEU A 98 -2.18 15.64 -10.16
CA LEU A 98 -1.64 15.34 -8.84
C LEU A 98 -2.70 15.59 -7.76
N PRO A 99 -3.21 14.54 -7.09
CA PRO A 99 -4.01 14.74 -5.89
C PRO A 99 -3.14 15.32 -4.76
N ALA A 100 -3.76 16.12 -3.91
CA ALA A 100 -3.19 16.59 -2.65
C ALA A 100 -3.45 15.55 -1.57
N ALA A 101 -2.40 15.17 -0.82
CA ALA A 101 -2.55 14.27 0.31
C ALA A 101 -3.42 14.92 1.41
N THR A 102 -4.43 14.21 1.88
CA THR A 102 -5.24 14.63 3.03
C THR A 102 -4.50 14.32 4.35
N VAL A 103 -3.68 13.27 4.33
CA VAL A 103 -2.80 12.85 5.42
C VAL A 103 -1.41 12.64 4.84
N ALA A 104 -0.43 13.39 5.32
CA ALA A 104 0.94 13.28 4.82
C ALA A 104 1.64 11.98 5.24
N HIS A 105 1.23 11.40 6.37
CA HIS A 105 1.85 10.25 7.02
C HIS A 105 0.78 9.36 7.68
N LEU A 106 -0.04 8.69 6.88
CA LEU A 106 -0.94 7.66 7.36
C LEU A 106 -0.13 6.40 7.67
N MET A 107 -0.31 5.84 8.87
CA MET A 107 0.27 4.53 9.21
C MET A 107 -0.75 3.44 8.86
N ILE A 108 -0.31 2.42 8.15
CA ILE A 108 -1.11 1.24 7.80
C ILE A 108 -0.36 -0.04 8.19
N PRO A 109 -1.04 -1.17 8.42
CA PRO A 109 -0.38 -2.40 8.82
C PRO A 109 0.40 -2.99 7.64
N VAL A 110 1.55 -3.59 7.95
CA VAL A 110 2.26 -4.46 7.03
C VAL A 110 2.57 -5.78 7.73
N LEU A 111 2.36 -6.88 7.02
CA LEU A 111 2.72 -8.21 7.46
C LEU A 111 3.91 -8.68 6.63
N VAL A 112 4.90 -9.30 7.27
CA VAL A 112 6.12 -9.77 6.62
C VAL A 112 6.46 -11.18 7.08
N THR A 113 6.84 -12.07 6.16
CA THR A 113 7.42 -13.38 6.50
C THR A 113 8.84 -13.49 5.96
N VAL A 114 9.76 -13.94 6.82
CA VAL A 114 11.20 -14.06 6.50
C VAL A 114 11.62 -15.52 6.55
N PRO A 115 12.45 -16.00 5.60
CA PRO A 115 12.89 -17.39 5.61
C PRO A 115 13.70 -17.68 6.88
N ASN A 116 13.41 -18.81 7.53
CA ASN A 116 14.11 -19.26 8.71
C ASN A 116 14.99 -20.48 8.40
N ALA A 117 15.66 -21.02 9.43
CA ALA A 117 16.58 -22.13 9.28
C ALA A 117 15.94 -23.41 8.71
N ASN A 118 14.61 -23.58 8.76
CA ASN A 118 13.92 -24.75 8.23
C ASN A 118 13.63 -24.65 6.73
N SER A 119 13.75 -23.47 6.12
CA SER A 119 13.51 -23.28 4.69
C SER A 119 14.48 -24.07 3.82
N ALA A 120 14.03 -24.52 2.65
CA ALA A 120 14.87 -25.22 1.67
C ALA A 120 16.07 -24.36 1.23
N TYR A 121 15.89 -23.03 1.15
CA TYR A 121 16.96 -22.08 0.91
C TYR A 121 18.07 -22.17 1.97
N ALA A 122 17.71 -22.19 3.26
CA ALA A 122 18.67 -22.36 4.36
C ALA A 122 19.37 -23.72 4.28
N GLN A 123 18.60 -24.78 4.08
CA GLN A 123 19.09 -26.16 4.04
C GLN A 123 20.04 -26.42 2.86
N ALA A 124 19.89 -25.67 1.76
CA ALA A 124 20.81 -25.67 0.65
C ALA A 124 22.09 -24.84 0.88
N GLY A 125 22.28 -24.28 2.09
CA GLY A 125 23.43 -23.44 2.45
C GLY A 125 23.24 -21.95 2.15
N GLY A 126 22.02 -21.52 1.88
CA GLY A 126 21.69 -20.10 1.70
C GLY A 126 21.93 -19.32 2.99
N PRO A 127 22.67 -18.19 2.95
CA PRO A 127 22.90 -17.37 4.14
C PRO A 127 21.59 -16.74 4.64
N ILE A 128 21.34 -16.84 5.94
CA ILE A 128 20.22 -16.22 6.65
C ILE A 128 20.80 -15.29 7.73
N PRO A 129 20.68 -13.96 7.57
CA PRO A 129 20.19 -13.26 6.38
C PRO A 129 21.23 -13.20 5.22
N PRO A 130 20.81 -12.97 3.96
CA PRO A 130 21.75 -12.85 2.83
C PRO A 130 22.59 -11.56 2.90
N PRO A 131 23.89 -11.58 2.52
CA PRO A 131 24.77 -10.40 2.55
C PRO A 131 24.26 -9.19 1.72
N GLY A 132 23.41 -9.41 0.72
CA GLY A 132 22.80 -8.37 -0.12
C GLY A 132 21.43 -7.88 0.34
N GLY A 133 20.92 -8.40 1.47
CA GLY A 133 19.53 -8.29 1.87
C GLY A 133 18.63 -9.29 1.14
N TRP A 134 17.37 -9.38 1.56
CA TRP A 134 16.41 -10.29 0.96
C TRP A 134 15.83 -9.75 -0.34
N PRO A 135 15.63 -10.60 -1.37
CA PRO A 135 14.66 -10.29 -2.39
C PRO A 135 13.25 -10.34 -1.77
N VAL A 136 12.38 -9.42 -2.18
CA VAL A 136 11.02 -9.28 -1.62
C VAL A 136 9.97 -9.55 -2.68
N LEU A 137 9.03 -10.42 -2.33
CA LEU A 137 7.73 -10.56 -2.98
C LEU A 137 6.73 -9.65 -2.28
N ILE A 138 6.03 -8.81 -3.04
CA ILE A 138 4.87 -8.07 -2.54
C ILE A 138 3.62 -8.87 -2.88
N PHE A 139 2.85 -9.26 -1.87
CA PHE A 139 1.59 -9.98 -2.03
C PHE A 139 0.41 -9.03 -1.84
N GLN A 140 -0.48 -8.98 -2.83
CA GLN A 140 -1.74 -8.26 -2.73
C GLN A 140 -2.90 -9.26 -2.63
N HIS A 141 -3.68 -9.16 -1.56
CA HIS A 141 -4.84 -10.01 -1.33
C HIS A 141 -6.00 -9.67 -2.29
N GLY A 142 -6.96 -10.60 -2.42
CA GLY A 142 -8.17 -10.40 -3.23
C GLY A 142 -9.22 -9.51 -2.55
N VAL A 143 -10.26 -9.12 -3.29
CA VAL A 143 -11.41 -8.39 -2.72
C VAL A 143 -12.04 -9.21 -1.59
N THR A 144 -12.47 -8.52 -0.52
CA THR A 144 -13.02 -9.10 0.73
C THR A 144 -12.05 -9.90 1.61
N ARG A 145 -10.74 -9.79 1.36
CA ARG A 145 -9.70 -10.51 2.11
C ARG A 145 -8.78 -9.56 2.88
N SER A 146 -7.78 -10.10 3.58
CA SER A 146 -6.78 -9.33 4.33
C SER A 146 -5.37 -9.70 3.89
N ARG A 147 -4.39 -8.90 4.32
CA ARG A 147 -2.94 -9.13 4.20
C ARG A 147 -2.49 -10.53 4.63
N GLU A 148 -3.23 -11.20 5.50
CA GLU A 148 -2.90 -12.54 5.99
C GLU A 148 -3.03 -13.63 4.93
N ASP A 149 -3.75 -13.38 3.83
CA ASP A 149 -3.80 -14.31 2.70
C ASP A 149 -2.41 -14.61 2.12
N MET A 150 -1.41 -13.76 2.40
CA MET A 150 -0.01 -14.00 2.02
C MET A 150 0.56 -15.30 2.63
N PHE A 151 0.01 -15.80 3.74
CA PHE A 151 0.46 -17.05 4.34
C PHE A 151 0.30 -18.25 3.41
N GLY A 152 -0.64 -18.18 2.44
CA GLY A 152 -0.80 -19.21 1.42
C GLY A 152 0.41 -19.39 0.50
N VAL A 153 1.31 -18.41 0.43
CA VAL A 153 2.53 -18.47 -0.40
C VAL A 153 3.83 -18.36 0.40
N ALA A 154 3.76 -17.92 1.65
CA ALA A 154 4.92 -17.59 2.50
C ALA A 154 6.01 -18.67 2.52
N ASP A 155 5.66 -19.92 2.84
CA ASP A 155 6.65 -21.00 2.96
C ASP A 155 7.31 -21.37 1.62
N SER A 156 6.55 -21.38 0.52
CA SER A 156 7.09 -21.68 -0.81
C SER A 156 8.09 -20.62 -1.30
N PHE A 157 7.84 -19.35 -0.96
CA PHE A 157 8.77 -18.27 -1.26
C PHE A 157 9.94 -18.25 -0.29
N ALA A 158 9.74 -18.68 0.96
CA ALA A 158 10.84 -18.85 1.88
C ALA A 158 11.81 -19.94 1.43
N ASP A 159 11.30 -21.05 0.92
CA ASP A 159 12.09 -22.11 0.29
C ASP A 159 12.88 -21.62 -0.93
N ALA A 160 12.39 -20.58 -1.61
CA ALA A 160 13.08 -19.92 -2.71
C ALA A 160 14.00 -18.77 -2.26
N GLY A 161 14.10 -18.49 -0.96
CA GLY A 161 14.95 -17.43 -0.41
C GLY A 161 14.36 -16.02 -0.55
N PHE A 162 13.04 -15.88 -0.59
CA PHE A 162 12.33 -14.60 -0.65
C PHE A 162 11.64 -14.28 0.67
N VAL A 163 11.63 -12.99 0.99
CA VAL A 163 10.69 -12.43 1.97
C VAL A 163 9.36 -12.16 1.27
N VAL A 164 8.25 -12.41 1.95
CA VAL A 164 6.91 -11.97 1.49
C VAL A 164 6.45 -10.82 2.36
N ALA A 165 5.96 -9.74 1.75
CA ALA A 165 5.37 -8.60 2.44
C ALA A 165 3.97 -8.32 1.88
N ALA A 166 3.01 -8.02 2.74
CA ALA A 166 1.64 -7.70 2.35
C ALA A 166 1.08 -6.52 3.16
N ILE A 167 0.30 -5.68 2.47
CA ILE A 167 -0.53 -4.63 3.05
C ILE A 167 -1.97 -4.83 2.57
N ASP A 168 -2.92 -4.23 3.26
CA ASP A 168 -4.31 -4.28 2.81
C ASP A 168 -4.59 -3.24 1.74
N LEU A 169 -5.57 -3.53 0.89
CA LEU A 169 -6.24 -2.51 0.08
C LEU A 169 -6.97 -1.50 0.98
N PRO A 170 -7.26 -0.28 0.51
CA PRO A 170 -8.18 0.62 1.20
C PRO A 170 -9.51 -0.07 1.52
N LEU A 171 -10.03 0.17 2.73
CA LEU A 171 -11.28 -0.42 3.25
C LEU A 171 -11.28 -1.95 3.36
N HIS A 172 -10.09 -2.55 3.37
CA HIS A 172 -9.87 -3.97 3.65
C HIS A 172 -8.96 -4.14 4.87
N GLY A 173 -8.92 -5.35 5.40
CA GLY A 173 -7.94 -5.73 6.42
C GLY A 173 -8.48 -6.69 7.45
N VAL A 174 -7.75 -6.78 8.56
CA VAL A 174 -8.14 -7.58 9.72
C VAL A 174 -9.16 -6.76 10.51
N THR A 175 -10.35 -7.32 10.74
CA THR A 175 -11.44 -6.61 11.42
C THR A 175 -11.72 -7.13 12.83
N SER A 176 -11.29 -8.35 13.13
CA SER A 176 -11.47 -8.94 14.44
C SER A 176 -10.41 -8.45 15.41
N THR A 177 -10.82 -7.79 16.49
CA THR A 177 -9.91 -7.35 17.56
C THR A 177 -9.30 -8.50 18.36
N SER A 178 -9.87 -9.72 18.25
CA SER A 178 -9.31 -10.94 18.82
C SER A 178 -8.25 -11.60 17.95
N ASP A 179 -8.10 -11.14 16.71
CA ASP A 179 -7.04 -11.62 15.83
C ASP A 179 -5.67 -11.19 16.36
N PRO A 180 -4.70 -12.12 16.52
CA PRO A 180 -3.38 -11.79 17.04
C PRO A 180 -2.60 -10.81 16.14
N LEU A 181 -2.95 -10.68 14.87
CA LEU A 181 -2.31 -9.80 13.90
C LEU A 181 -3.07 -8.49 13.65
N TYR A 182 -4.17 -8.25 14.39
CA TYR A 182 -4.89 -6.97 14.39
C TYR A 182 -4.01 -5.82 14.92
N ALA A 183 -3.91 -4.76 14.13
CA ALA A 183 -2.93 -3.69 14.29
C ALA A 183 -3.44 -2.58 15.21
N SER A 184 -3.42 -2.84 16.51
CA SER A 184 -3.85 -1.88 17.54
C SER A 184 -2.74 -1.50 18.51
N ALA A 185 -2.89 -0.33 19.14
CA ALA A 185 -2.00 0.10 20.22
C ALA A 185 -2.10 -0.82 21.46
N ALA A 186 -3.20 -1.57 21.59
CA ALA A 186 -3.39 -2.55 22.66
C ALA A 186 -2.68 -3.90 22.37
N ASN A 187 -2.30 -4.17 21.12
CA ASN A 187 -1.61 -5.39 20.75
C ASN A 187 -0.10 -5.27 21.06
N PRO A 188 0.46 -6.10 21.96
CA PRO A 188 1.88 -6.03 22.34
C PRO A 188 2.84 -6.22 21.16
N LEU A 189 2.43 -6.92 20.11
CA LEU A 189 3.25 -7.11 18.91
C LEU A 189 3.54 -5.80 18.17
N TYR A 190 2.66 -4.79 18.33
CA TYR A 190 2.81 -3.47 17.72
C TYR A 190 3.45 -2.42 18.64
N ALA A 191 3.88 -2.82 19.85
CA ALA A 191 4.55 -1.92 20.79
C ALA A 191 5.84 -1.33 20.18
N GLY A 192 6.08 -0.03 20.41
CA GLY A 192 7.28 0.65 19.92
C GLY A 192 7.28 1.01 18.43
N LEU A 193 6.27 0.59 17.65
CA LEU A 193 6.15 0.96 16.23
C LEU A 193 5.71 2.41 16.01
N GLY A 194 5.23 3.07 17.06
CA GLY A 194 4.85 4.48 17.04
C GLY A 194 3.43 4.73 16.53
N LEU A 195 2.52 3.77 16.78
CA LEU A 195 1.10 3.94 16.45
C LEU A 195 0.55 5.24 17.09
N PRO A 196 -0.35 5.94 16.40
CA PRO A 196 -0.95 7.18 16.90
C PRO A 196 -1.79 6.92 18.15
N ALA A 197 -1.49 7.65 19.23
CA ALA A 197 -2.07 7.43 20.56
C ALA A 197 -3.60 7.66 20.64
N ASN A 198 -4.17 8.36 19.66
CA ASN A 198 -5.57 8.72 19.58
C ASN A 198 -6.38 7.86 18.59
N GLN A 199 -5.80 6.75 18.09
CA GLN A 199 -6.51 5.79 17.25
C GLN A 199 -6.54 4.42 17.93
N MET A 200 -7.67 3.73 17.85
CA MET A 200 -7.81 2.37 18.41
C MET A 200 -6.93 1.38 17.63
N SER A 201 -6.93 1.50 16.31
CA SER A 201 -6.13 0.72 15.40
C SER A 201 -5.57 1.58 14.27
N VAL A 202 -4.66 0.99 13.50
CA VAL A 202 -4.21 1.52 12.21
C VAL A 202 -4.73 0.67 11.04
N GLU A 203 -5.76 -0.16 11.26
CA GLU A 203 -6.36 -0.97 10.20
C GLU A 203 -6.92 -0.09 9.07
N ARG A 204 -6.79 -0.57 7.83
CA ARG A 204 -7.29 0.17 6.65
C ARG A 204 -8.80 0.09 6.47
N THR A 205 -9.48 -0.70 7.31
CA THR A 205 -10.93 -0.68 7.47
C THR A 205 -11.40 0.51 8.29
N PHE A 206 -10.48 1.22 8.96
CA PHE A 206 -10.76 2.33 9.90
C PHE A 206 -11.75 1.95 11.01
N ASP A 207 -11.86 0.65 11.32
CA ASP A 207 -12.84 0.11 12.26
C ASP A 207 -14.28 0.59 12.00
N LEU A 208 -14.63 0.74 10.73
CA LEU A 208 -15.97 1.13 10.33
C LEU A 208 -16.99 0.08 10.76
N ASP A 209 -18.02 0.53 11.47
CA ASP A 209 -19.24 -0.20 11.80
C ASP A 209 -20.39 0.69 11.33
N LEU A 210 -20.83 0.46 10.10
CA LEU A 210 -21.85 1.24 9.42
C LEU A 210 -23.13 0.45 9.18
N ASN A 211 -23.05 -0.88 9.21
CA ASN A 211 -24.16 -1.77 8.92
C ASN A 211 -24.14 -2.99 9.86
N THR A 212 -25.26 -3.69 9.92
CA THR A 212 -25.37 -4.97 10.59
C THR A 212 -24.63 -6.02 9.77
N ASN A 213 -23.77 -6.79 10.44
CA ASN A 213 -23.00 -7.85 9.84
C ASN A 213 -23.86 -9.09 9.54
N LEU A 214 -23.62 -9.66 8.37
CA LEU A 214 -24.18 -10.93 7.91
C LEU A 214 -23.03 -11.83 7.44
N GLY A 215 -22.42 -12.53 8.40
CA GLY A 215 -21.23 -13.34 8.15
C GLY A 215 -20.05 -12.50 7.68
N SER A 216 -19.54 -12.78 6.48
CA SER A 216 -18.44 -12.02 5.86
C SER A 216 -18.92 -10.86 4.97
N THR A 217 -20.17 -10.45 5.12
CA THR A 217 -20.79 -9.34 4.37
C THR A 217 -21.60 -8.47 5.32
N VAL A 218 -22.16 -7.38 4.82
CA VAL A 218 -23.08 -6.51 5.56
C VAL A 218 -24.47 -6.54 4.95
N ILE A 219 -25.49 -6.16 5.72
CA ILE A 219 -26.83 -5.86 5.21
C ILE A 219 -26.86 -4.38 4.81
N PRO A 220 -26.87 -4.00 3.52
CA PRO A 220 -26.78 -2.60 3.12
C PRO A 220 -27.97 -1.78 3.66
N GLY A 221 -27.67 -0.65 4.30
CA GLY A 221 -28.67 0.27 4.84
C GLY A 221 -29.27 -0.13 6.19
N SER A 222 -28.80 -1.23 6.78
CA SER A 222 -29.10 -1.58 8.18
C SER A 222 -28.30 -0.70 9.15
N PRO A 223 -28.75 -0.52 10.41
CA PRO A 223 -27.97 0.17 11.43
C PRO A 223 -26.69 -0.60 11.80
N PRO A 224 -25.67 0.07 12.38
CA PRO A 224 -24.49 -0.59 12.93
C PRO A 224 -24.84 -1.55 14.07
N ASP A 225 -24.04 -2.60 14.25
CA ASP A 225 -24.29 -3.67 15.23
C ASP A 225 -23.25 -3.76 16.37
N GLY A 226 -22.29 -2.84 16.39
CA GLY A 226 -21.20 -2.80 17.38
C GLY A 226 -19.99 -3.63 16.97
N VAL A 227 -19.97 -4.22 15.78
CA VAL A 227 -18.86 -5.02 15.26
C VAL A 227 -18.37 -4.42 13.96
N THR A 228 -17.05 -4.19 13.86
CA THR A 228 -16.40 -3.72 12.63
C THR A 228 -16.86 -4.52 11.41
N ASP A 229 -17.33 -3.81 10.38
CA ASP A 229 -17.79 -4.38 9.13
C ASP A 229 -16.68 -5.23 8.48
N PRO A 230 -17.00 -6.42 7.92
CA PRO A 230 -16.04 -7.30 7.28
C PRO A 230 -15.16 -6.61 6.23
N SER A 231 -13.95 -7.12 6.06
CA SER A 231 -12.99 -6.62 5.07
C SER A 231 -13.64 -6.41 3.70
N GLY A 232 -13.44 -5.24 3.11
CA GLY A 232 -13.92 -4.92 1.77
C GLY A 232 -15.41 -4.63 1.64
N SER A 233 -16.19 -4.65 2.73
CA SER A 233 -17.64 -4.42 2.70
C SER A 233 -18.02 -3.09 2.03
N HIS A 234 -17.15 -2.09 2.15
CA HIS A 234 -17.37 -0.74 1.62
C HIS A 234 -16.46 -0.37 0.45
N ALA A 235 -15.61 -1.29 -0.01
CA ALA A 235 -14.62 -1.00 -1.04
C ALA A 235 -15.25 -0.76 -2.42
N ILE A 236 -16.35 -1.47 -2.72
CA ILE A 236 -17.15 -1.25 -3.92
C ILE A 236 -18.34 -0.36 -3.55
N ASN A 237 -18.17 0.94 -3.70
CA ASN A 237 -19.20 1.91 -3.37
C ASN A 237 -19.87 2.47 -4.64
N LEU A 238 -20.98 1.85 -5.04
CA LEU A 238 -21.75 2.28 -6.22
C LEU A 238 -22.45 3.63 -6.05
N THR A 239 -22.59 4.11 -4.81
CA THR A 239 -23.15 5.46 -4.54
C THR A 239 -22.10 6.56 -4.73
N SER A 240 -20.81 6.20 -4.72
CA SER A 240 -19.70 7.10 -5.02
C SER A 240 -18.66 6.44 -5.92
N PRO A 241 -18.90 6.40 -7.25
CA PRO A 241 -17.96 5.82 -8.20
C PRO A 241 -16.58 6.49 -8.19
N LEU A 242 -16.52 7.79 -7.85
CA LEU A 242 -15.25 8.52 -7.70
C LEU A 242 -14.42 7.97 -6.54
N VAL A 243 -15.04 7.73 -5.39
CA VAL A 243 -14.36 7.10 -4.24
C VAL A 243 -13.91 5.69 -4.60
N THR A 244 -14.76 4.88 -5.24
CA THR A 244 -14.37 3.53 -5.68
C THR A 244 -13.14 3.55 -6.60
N ARG A 245 -13.14 4.43 -7.61
CA ARG A 245 -12.01 4.63 -8.52
C ARG A 245 -10.75 5.03 -7.77
N ASP A 246 -10.87 5.98 -6.87
CA ASP A 246 -9.72 6.53 -6.14
C ASP A 246 -9.19 5.56 -5.08
N SER A 247 -10.03 4.72 -4.47
CA SER A 247 -9.61 3.60 -3.62
C SER A 247 -8.76 2.59 -4.37
N LEU A 248 -9.11 2.27 -5.62
CA LEU A 248 -8.26 1.40 -6.45
C LEU A 248 -6.93 2.06 -6.80
N ARG A 249 -6.93 3.36 -7.11
CA ARG A 249 -5.71 4.12 -7.42
C ARG A 249 -4.80 4.27 -6.20
N GLU A 250 -5.38 4.49 -5.02
CA GLU A 250 -4.67 4.50 -3.74
C GLU A 250 -4.01 3.14 -3.51
N GLY A 251 -4.75 2.04 -3.65
CA GLY A 251 -4.18 0.69 -3.54
C GLY A 251 -3.02 0.45 -4.51
N VAL A 252 -3.07 1.01 -5.73
CA VAL A 252 -1.94 0.94 -6.68
C VAL A 252 -0.76 1.77 -6.20
N ILE A 253 -0.97 3.05 -5.84
CA ILE A 253 0.15 3.93 -5.49
C ILE A 253 0.84 3.53 -4.18
N ASP A 254 0.11 2.86 -3.28
CA ASP A 254 0.67 2.31 -2.04
C ASP A 254 1.69 1.20 -2.29
N LEU A 255 1.57 0.49 -3.42
CA LEU A 255 2.52 -0.53 -3.86
C LEU A 255 3.60 0.03 -4.81
N VAL A 256 3.31 1.13 -5.50
CA VAL A 256 4.17 1.67 -6.54
C VAL A 256 5.26 2.55 -5.96
N ASP A 257 6.48 2.26 -6.42
CA ASP A 257 7.64 3.05 -6.11
C ASP A 257 8.51 3.26 -7.37
N PRO A 258 8.82 4.51 -7.78
CA PRO A 258 9.59 4.84 -8.99
C PRO A 258 11.07 4.40 -8.98
N ARG A 259 11.62 3.83 -7.89
CA ARG A 259 13.03 3.37 -7.85
C ARG A 259 13.14 1.90 -7.47
N GLN A 260 13.27 1.02 -8.46
CA GLN A 260 13.61 -0.40 -8.34
C GLN A 260 14.74 -0.72 -7.32
N PRO A 261 14.74 -1.91 -6.66
CA PRO A 261 13.63 -2.54 -5.95
C PRO A 261 13.60 -2.03 -4.49
N ARG A 262 12.44 -1.55 -4.06
CA ARG A 262 12.28 -0.63 -2.91
C ARG A 262 11.68 -1.26 -1.64
N TRP A 263 11.56 -2.56 -1.59
CA TRP A 263 11.46 -3.31 -0.34
C TRP A 263 12.77 -4.07 -0.19
N ARG A 264 13.78 -3.44 0.43
CA ARG A 264 15.01 -4.12 0.81
C ARG A 264 14.94 -4.35 2.30
N VAL A 265 14.74 -5.60 2.68
CA VAL A 265 14.85 -5.99 4.08
C VAL A 265 16.33 -6.17 4.38
N ALA A 266 16.90 -5.29 5.21
CA ALA A 266 18.27 -5.46 5.66
C ALA A 266 18.39 -6.72 6.50
N ALA A 267 19.56 -7.33 6.35
CA ALA A 267 20.12 -8.30 7.27
C ALA A 267 20.50 -7.62 8.59
N ASP A 268 19.55 -7.42 9.51
CA ASP A 268 19.88 -7.04 10.88
C ASP A 268 19.32 -8.11 11.84
N PRO A 269 20.20 -8.76 12.65
CA PRO A 269 19.83 -9.86 13.54
C PRO A 269 18.97 -9.44 14.74
N ASP A 270 18.90 -8.15 15.08
CA ASP A 270 18.13 -7.66 16.22
C ASP A 270 16.81 -7.00 15.80
N HIS A 271 16.71 -6.50 14.56
CA HIS A 271 15.49 -5.91 13.99
C HIS A 271 15.50 -6.00 12.45
N LEU A 272 14.40 -6.39 11.80
CA LEU A 272 14.27 -6.14 10.36
C LEU A 272 14.09 -4.62 10.13
N ALA A 273 15.16 -3.93 9.75
CA ALA A 273 15.06 -2.59 9.20
C ALA A 273 14.82 -2.70 7.69
N VAL A 274 13.68 -2.22 7.18
CA VAL A 274 13.57 -1.96 5.74
C VAL A 274 14.49 -0.77 5.45
N LEU A 275 15.52 -1.01 4.64
CA LEU A 275 16.60 -0.06 4.43
C LEU A 275 16.07 1.25 3.83
N ARG A 276 16.50 2.34 4.48
CA ARG A 276 16.45 3.71 3.95
C ARG A 276 17.04 3.74 2.55
N ALA A 277 16.50 4.64 1.73
CA ALA A 277 17.01 4.99 0.41
C ALA A 277 18.55 5.04 0.41
N GLY A 278 19.18 4.14 -0.35
CA GLY A 278 20.63 4.13 -0.49
C GLY A 278 21.11 5.47 -1.06
N ASP A 279 21.96 6.15 -0.31
CA ASP A 279 22.87 7.18 -0.81
C ASP A 279 23.85 6.51 -1.77
N GLN A 280 23.45 6.40 -3.04
CA GLN A 280 24.41 6.28 -4.12
C GLN A 280 25.10 7.64 -4.22
N ARG A 281 26.19 7.82 -3.46
CA ARG A 281 27.17 8.87 -3.73
C ARG A 281 27.58 8.72 -5.20
N ARG A 282 26.96 9.52 -6.06
CA ARG A 282 27.43 9.75 -7.43
C ARG A 282 28.86 10.24 -7.30
N THR A 283 29.79 9.54 -7.94
CA THR A 283 31.11 10.10 -8.22
C THR A 283 30.91 11.44 -8.96
N PRO A 284 31.61 12.52 -8.58
CA PRO A 284 31.50 13.80 -9.29
C PRO A 284 32.02 13.60 -10.73
N GLY A 285 31.13 13.62 -11.73
CA GLY A 285 31.56 13.57 -13.13
C GLY A 285 30.53 13.09 -14.15
N SER A 286 29.46 12.39 -13.77
CA SER A 286 28.43 11.94 -14.73
C SER A 286 27.19 12.84 -14.69
N ARG A 287 27.12 13.76 -15.65
CA ARG A 287 25.94 14.59 -15.92
C ARG A 287 24.84 13.66 -16.46
N ALA A 288 23.71 13.55 -15.76
CA ALA A 288 22.51 12.94 -16.35
C ALA A 288 22.00 13.87 -17.46
N PRO A 289 21.59 13.37 -18.63
CA PRO A 289 20.99 14.21 -19.66
C PRO A 289 19.70 14.83 -19.11
N SER A 290 19.56 16.15 -19.26
CA SER A 290 18.35 16.85 -18.87
C SER A 290 17.25 16.57 -19.90
N ARG A 291 16.00 16.52 -19.45
CA ARG A 291 14.80 16.26 -20.28
C ARG A 291 14.46 17.39 -21.28
N TYR A 292 15.42 18.24 -21.65
CA TYR A 292 15.25 19.28 -22.67
C TYR A 292 15.87 18.93 -24.04
N ASP A 293 16.67 17.87 -24.14
CA ASP A 293 17.35 17.50 -25.40
C ASP A 293 16.60 16.47 -26.27
N ALA A 294 15.41 16.01 -25.84
CA ALA A 294 14.63 14.99 -26.55
C ALA A 294 13.51 15.53 -27.48
N VAL A 295 13.49 16.83 -27.78
CA VAL A 295 12.44 17.47 -28.63
C VAL A 295 13.03 18.27 -29.82
N ARG A 296 14.21 17.89 -30.31
CA ARG A 296 14.79 18.48 -31.56
C ARG A 296 15.34 17.43 -32.53
N GLY A 297 14.65 16.29 -32.66
CA GLY A 297 15.01 15.22 -33.60
C GLY A 297 13.90 14.81 -34.58
N PHE A 298 12.85 15.61 -34.70
CA PHE A 298 11.79 15.42 -35.70
C PHE A 298 11.47 16.81 -36.26
N LEU A 299 11.75 17.00 -37.55
CA LEU A 299 11.86 18.27 -38.30
C LEU A 299 13.28 18.86 -38.42
N ALA A 300 14.15 18.12 -39.10
CA ALA A 300 15.07 18.60 -40.13
C ALA A 300 15.43 17.43 -41.05
#